data_AF-A0A8D4C3R7-F1
#
_entry.id   AF-A0A8D4C3R7-F1
#
_cell.length_a   1.000
_cell.length_b   1.000
_cell.length_c   1.000
_cell.angle_alpha   90.00
_cell.angle_beta   90.00
_cell.angle_gamma   90.00
#
_symmetry.space_group_name_H-M   'P 1'
#
loop_
_entity.id
_entity.type
_entity.pdbx_description
1 polymer ?
#
loop_
_entity_poly.entity_id
_entity_poly.type
_entity_poly.pdbx_seq_one_letter_code
_entity_poly.pdbx_strand_id
1 'polypeptide(L)'
;MYCENYLCHGDEEDLHKILSLQYVVNAVRKSAPDAAHTEALFKELSIRIEFIVDALSERSSSVKQTVEKVKAKVFEYGELTKFWEVRLGRYEKMGIVF
;
A
#
# COMPACT_ATOMS: atom_id res chain seq x y z
N MET A 1 27.26 -15.59 -9.66
CA MET A 1 27.39 -14.33 -8.91
C MET A 1 25.97 -13.86 -8.58
N TYR A 2 25.34 -14.48 -7.59
CA TYR A 2 23.99 -14.16 -7.13
C TYR A 2 24.15 -13.60 -5.73
N CYS A 3 24.05 -12.27 -5.59
CA CYS A 3 24.06 -11.66 -4.27
C CYS A 3 22.66 -11.83 -3.69
N GLU A 4 22.53 -12.64 -2.64
CA GLU A 4 21.28 -12.93 -1.91
C GLU A 4 20.59 -11.65 -1.38
N ASN A 5 21.30 -10.52 -1.33
CA ASN A 5 20.79 -9.25 -0.82
C ASN A 5 20.20 -8.31 -1.87
N TYR A 6 20.44 -8.52 -3.18
CA TYR A 6 20.03 -7.55 -4.21
C TYR A 6 18.62 -7.81 -4.78
N LEU A 7 18.11 -9.04 -4.66
CA LEU A 7 16.74 -9.38 -5.07
C LEU A 7 15.68 -8.93 -4.05
N CYS A 8 16.03 -8.88 -2.77
CA CYS A 8 15.03 -8.62 -1.71
C CYS A 8 14.65 -7.13 -1.60
N HIS A 9 15.58 -6.20 -1.86
CA HIS A 9 15.31 -4.76 -1.69
C HIS A 9 14.40 -4.15 -2.78
N GLY A 10 14.49 -4.62 -4.03
CA GLY A 10 13.63 -4.11 -5.11
C GLY A 10 12.16 -4.46 -4.87
N ASP A 11 11.89 -5.72 -4.53
CA ASP A 11 10.53 -6.19 -4.26
C ASP A 11 9.97 -5.59 -2.96
N GLU A 12 10.76 -5.47 -1.88
CA GLU A 12 10.30 -4.91 -0.60
C GLU A 12 9.96 -3.41 -0.72
N GLU A 13 10.78 -2.61 -1.40
CA GLU A 13 10.53 -1.18 -1.56
C GLU A 13 9.28 -0.92 -2.42
N ASP A 14 9.12 -1.67 -3.51
CA ASP A 14 7.96 -1.50 -4.40
C ASP A 14 6.67 -2.01 -3.75
N LEU A 15 6.73 -3.11 -2.99
CA LEU A 15 5.64 -3.53 -2.10
C LEU A 15 5.30 -2.42 -1.10
N HIS A 16 6.30 -1.78 -0.48
CA HIS A 16 6.08 -0.71 0.48
C HIS A 16 5.36 0.48 -0.16
N LYS A 17 5.75 0.87 -1.38
CA LYS A 17 5.07 1.94 -2.14
C LYS A 17 3.62 1.60 -2.47
N ILE A 18 3.35 0.40 -2.98
CA ILE A 18 2.02 -0.03 -3.41
C ILE A 18 1.08 -0.19 -2.21
N LEU A 19 1.55 -0.82 -1.13
CA LEU A 19 0.76 -0.98 0.09
C LEU A 19 0.53 0.39 0.76
N SER A 20 1.50 1.30 0.74
CA SER A 20 1.31 2.68 1.22
C SER A 20 0.24 3.43 0.41
N LEU A 21 0.20 3.25 -0.91
CA LEU A 21 -0.88 3.79 -1.74
C LEU A 21 -2.24 3.20 -1.32
N GLN A 22 -2.32 1.88 -1.13
CA GLN A 22 -3.56 1.23 -0.70
C GLN A 22 -4.04 1.74 0.66
N TYR A 23 -3.13 1.95 1.61
CA TYR A 23 -3.44 2.58 2.89
C TYR A 23 -4.09 3.95 2.71
N VAL A 24 -3.46 4.84 1.92
CA VAL A 24 -3.97 6.20 1.70
C VAL A 24 -5.31 6.18 0.96
N VAL A 25 -5.46 5.32 -0.05
CA VAL A 25 -6.73 5.14 -0.77
C VAL A 25 -7.83 4.67 0.17
N ASN A 26 -7.54 3.72 1.05
CA ASN A 26 -8.51 3.23 2.04
C ASN A 26 -8.89 4.31 3.05
N ALA A 27 -7.94 5.16 3.48
CA ALA A 27 -8.22 6.29 4.35
C ALA A 27 -9.15 7.31 3.65
N VAL A 28 -8.84 7.70 2.41
CA VAL A 28 -9.68 8.62 1.62
C VAL A 28 -11.07 8.03 1.38
N ARG A 29 -11.19 6.75 1.03
CA ARG A 29 -12.48 6.06 0.83
C ARG A 29 -13.37 6.09 2.08
N LYS A 30 -12.77 5.95 3.27
CA LYS A 30 -13.50 5.98 4.55
C LYS A 30 -13.95 7.39 4.95
N SER A 31 -13.21 8.42 4.56
CA SER A 31 -13.46 9.80 4.97
C SER A 31 -14.23 10.63 3.94
N ALA A 32 -14.38 10.15 2.70
CA ALA A 32 -15.02 10.93 1.64
C ALA A 32 -16.54 11.08 1.84
N PRO A 33 -17.09 12.30 1.69
CA PRO A 33 -18.52 12.55 1.84
C PRO A 33 -19.36 11.95 0.71
N ASP A 34 -18.79 11.84 -0.50
CA ASP A 34 -19.41 11.15 -1.62
C ASP A 34 -18.84 9.74 -1.76
N ALA A 35 -19.40 8.82 -0.98
CA ALA A 35 -19.00 7.42 -0.97
C ALA A 35 -19.18 6.75 -2.34
N ALA A 36 -20.21 7.13 -3.12
CA ALA A 36 -20.48 6.51 -4.42
C ALA A 36 -19.44 6.91 -5.48
N HIS A 37 -19.10 8.20 -5.55
CA HIS A 37 -18.06 8.70 -6.43
C HIS A 37 -16.67 8.15 -6.06
N THR A 38 -16.38 8.12 -4.76
CA THR A 38 -15.07 7.65 -4.24
C THR A 38 -14.92 6.15 -4.44
N GLU A 39 -15.99 5.38 -4.26
CA GLU A 39 -16.02 3.95 -4.56
C GLU A 39 -15.76 3.71 -6.06
N ALA A 40 -16.45 4.44 -6.95
CA ALA A 40 -16.25 4.29 -8.39
C ALA A 40 -14.80 4.60 -8.84
N LEU A 41 -14.14 5.57 -8.20
CA LEU A 41 -12.76 5.94 -8.50
C LEU A 41 -11.72 4.96 -7.97
N PHE A 42 -11.89 4.46 -6.75
CA PHE A 42 -10.81 3.78 -6.04
C PHE A 42 -11.02 2.28 -5.84
N LYS A 43 -12.22 1.76 -6.07
CA LYS A 43 -12.52 0.33 -5.94
C LYS A 43 -11.66 -0.51 -6.88
N GLU A 44 -11.63 -0.17 -8.16
CA GLU A 44 -10.85 -0.93 -9.15
C GLU A 44 -9.36 -0.88 -8.83
N LEU A 45 -8.85 0.29 -8.41
CA LEU A 45 -7.46 0.43 -7.99
C LEU A 45 -7.15 -0.48 -6.78
N SER A 46 -8.02 -0.51 -5.78
CA SER A 46 -7.84 -1.35 -4.59
C SER A 46 -7.81 -2.84 -4.95
N ILE A 47 -8.75 -3.29 -5.80
CA ILE A 47 -8.81 -4.68 -6.29
C ILE A 47 -7.53 -5.05 -7.06
N ARG A 48 -7.05 -4.15 -7.93
CA ARG A 48 -5.81 -4.40 -8.70
C ARG A 48 -4.58 -4.52 -7.79
N ILE A 49 -4.50 -3.70 -6.74
CA ILE A 49 -3.40 -3.79 -5.77
C ILE A 49 -3.45 -5.13 -5.04
N GLU A 50 -4.61 -5.54 -4.54
CA GLU A 50 -4.78 -6.85 -3.87
C GLU A 50 -4.39 -7.99 -4.80
N PHE A 51 -4.85 -7.97 -6.05
CA PHE A 51 -4.47 -8.97 -7.05
C PHE A 51 -2.95 -9.06 -7.26
N ILE A 52 -2.26 -7.93 -7.38
CA ILE A 52 -0.79 -7.90 -7.54
C ILE A 52 -0.09 -8.48 -6.31
N VAL A 53 -0.54 -8.09 -5.11
CA VAL A 53 0.05 -8.52 -3.84
C VAL A 53 -0.16 -10.01 -3.61
N ASP A 54 -1.32 -10.54 -3.96
CA ASP A 54 -1.64 -11.96 -3.86
C ASP A 54 -0.81 -12.77 -4.87
N ALA A 55 -0.76 -12.33 -6.13
CA ALA A 55 0.07 -12.97 -7.15
C ALA A 55 1.56 -12.99 -6.77
N LEU A 56 2.07 -11.93 -6.13
CA LEU A 56 3.45 -11.91 -5.62
C LEU A 56 3.65 -12.91 -4.47
N SER A 57 2.68 -12.99 -3.56
CA SER A 57 2.71 -13.91 -2.40
C SER A 57 2.72 -15.38 -2.81
N GLU A 58 2.16 -15.71 -3.97
CA GLU A 58 2.15 -17.09 -4.51
C GLU A 58 3.46 -17.51 -5.16
N ARG A 59 4.38 -16.58 -5.46
CA ARG A 59 5.63 -16.90 -6.18
C ARG A 59 6.62 -17.73 -5.37
N SER A 60 6.74 -17.47 -4.07
CA SER A 60 7.64 -18.20 -3.17
C SER A 60 7.35 -17.88 -1.70
N SER A 61 7.81 -18.76 -0.80
CA SER A 61 7.69 -18.55 0.65
C SER A 61 8.45 -17.32 1.16
N SER A 62 9.60 -16.99 0.57
CA SER A 62 10.39 -15.81 0.93
C SER A 62 9.69 -14.50 0.53
N VAL A 63 9.12 -14.45 -0.68
CA VAL A 63 8.33 -13.30 -1.12
C VAL A 63 7.07 -13.14 -0.26
N LYS A 64 6.38 -14.25 0.07
CA LYS A 64 5.24 -14.22 0.99
C LYS A 64 5.60 -13.62 2.35
N GLN A 65 6.72 -14.04 2.94
CA GLN A 65 7.19 -13.46 4.21
C GLN A 65 7.48 -11.96 4.09
N THR A 66 8.03 -11.54 2.96
CA THR A 66 8.29 -10.11 2.68
C THR A 66 6.98 -9.33 2.56
N VAL A 67 6.00 -9.85 1.82
CA VAL A 67 4.67 -9.25 1.69
C VAL A 67 4.01 -9.08 3.06
N GLU A 68 3.98 -10.13 3.88
CA GLU A 68 3.34 -10.06 5.21
C GLU A 68 4.08 -9.10 6.15
N LYS A 69 5.42 -9.08 6.11
CA LYS A 69 6.22 -8.08 6.85
C LYS A 69 5.87 -6.65 6.44
N VAL A 70 5.77 -6.37 5.14
CA VAL A 70 5.45 -5.02 4.65
C VAL A 70 3.98 -4.66 4.90
N LYS A 71 3.05 -5.63 4.83
CA LYS A 71 1.65 -5.41 5.22
C LYS A 71 1.54 -4.99 6.68
N ALA A 72 2.22 -5.69 7.60
CA ALA A 72 2.24 -5.29 9.01
C ALA A 72 2.85 -3.89 9.18
N LYS A 73 4.00 -3.62 8.53
CA LYS A 73 4.63 -2.29 8.46
C LYS A 73 3.63 -1.18 8.11
N VAL A 74 2.87 -1.38 7.04
CA VAL A 74 1.97 -0.35 6.51
C VAL A 74 0.64 -0.26 7.28
N PHE A 75 -0.05 -1.39 7.47
CA PHE A 75 -1.43 -1.37 7.96
C PHE A 75 -1.56 -1.49 9.48
N GLU A 76 -0.59 -2.12 10.15
CA GLU A 76 -0.60 -2.25 11.62
C GLU A 76 0.20 -1.12 12.28
N TYR A 77 1.40 -0.84 11.77
CA TYR A 77 2.28 0.18 12.35
C TYR A 77 2.11 1.57 11.72
N GLY A 78 1.37 1.69 10.61
CA GLY A 78 1.16 2.97 9.92
C GLY A 78 2.41 3.55 9.26
N GLU A 79 3.46 2.75 9.08
CA GLU A 79 4.72 3.19 8.50
C GLU A 79 4.61 3.21 6.98
N LEU A 80 4.27 4.37 6.42
CA LEU A 80 4.19 4.56 4.97
C LEU A 80 5.55 4.94 4.39
N THR A 81 5.69 4.93 3.06
CA THR A 81 6.83 5.60 2.45
C THR A 81 6.74 7.11 2.69
N LYS A 82 7.88 7.77 2.82
CA LYS A 82 7.95 9.23 3.05
C LYS A 82 7.10 10.05 2.07
N PHE A 83 7.00 9.60 0.83
CA PHE A 83 6.12 10.23 -0.17
C PHE A 83 4.65 10.19 0.25
N TRP A 84 4.15 9.02 0.66
CA TRP A 84 2.76 8.84 1.06
C TRP A 84 2.45 9.42 2.43
N GLU A 85 3.40 9.44 3.37
CA GLU A 85 3.26 10.17 4.64
C GLU A 85 3.02 11.66 4.40
N VAL A 86 3.89 12.29 3.58
CA VAL A 86 3.75 13.72 3.25
C VAL A 86 2.44 14.00 2.53
N ARG A 87 1.99 13.09 1.67
CA ARG A 87 0.75 13.25 0.91
C ARG A 87 -0.49 13.06 1.79
N LEU A 88 -0.50 12.06 2.65
CA LEU A 88 -1.58 11.83 3.63
C LEU A 88 -1.72 13.03 4.56
N GLY A 89 -0.61 13.53 5.11
CA GLY A 89 -0.62 14.73 5.96
C GLY A 89 -1.12 15.99 5.25
N ARG A 90 -1.01 16.07 3.91
CA ARG A 90 -1.67 17.15 3.13
C ARG A 90 -3.17 16.94 3.03
N TYR A 91 -3.63 15.69 2.84
CA TYR A 91 -5.05 15.36 2.81
C TYR A 91 -5.72 15.64 4.16
N GLU A 92 -5.06 15.32 5.27
CA GLU A 92 -5.50 15.68 6.63
C GLU A 92 -5.64 17.21 6.78
N LYS A 93 -4.63 17.99 6.37
CA LYS A 93 -4.69 19.46 6.42
C LYS A 93 -5.79 20.06 5.55
N MET A 94 -6.18 19.37 4.49
CA MET A 94 -7.29 19.77 3.61
C MET A 94 -8.66 19.28 4.12
N GLY A 95 -8.72 18.50 5.20
CA GLY A 95 -9.95 17.93 5.73
C GLY A 95 -10.53 16.80 4.86
N ILE A 96 -9.68 16.13 4.07
CA ILE A 96 -10.08 15.00 3.20
C ILE A 96 -10.05 13.69 4.01
N VAL A 97 -9.13 13.57 4.96
CA VAL A 97 -8.97 12.42 5.85
C VAL A 97 -8.94 12.93 7.30
N PHE A 98 -9.48 12.14 8.24
CA PHE A 98 -9.59 12.46 9.67
C PHE A 98 -9.00 11.37 10.55
#